data_AF-A0A081EV83-F1
#
_entry.id   AF-A0A081EV83-F1
#
_cell.length_a   1.000
_cell.length_b   1.000
_cell.length_c   1.000
_cell.angle_alpha   90.00
_cell.angle_beta   90.00
_cell.angle_gamma   90.00
#
_symmetry.space_group_name_H-M   'P 1'
#
loop_
_entity.id
_entity.type
_entity.pdbx_description
1 polymer ?
#
loop_
_entity_poly.entity_id
_entity_poly.type
_entity_poly.pdbx_seq_one_letter_code
_entity_poly.pdbx_strand_id
1 'polypeptide(L)'
;MPTKTIGVREEVYERLRARKRDDESFTDLIDRLIDESEGDWRDGFGSLSTEEADSLREAAAASRERFDESAGDRQTAAIDRLAGSSGDDQSGDEGRTDDGADTDDADGGRSA
;
A
#
# COMPACT_ATOMS: atom_id res chain seq x y z
N MET A 1 2.30 -48.35 -15.47
CA MET A 1 1.50 -48.31 -14.24
C MET A 1 0.06 -48.67 -14.58
N PRO A 2 -0.68 -49.38 -13.72
CA PRO A 2 -2.10 -49.60 -13.93
C PRO A 2 -2.82 -48.24 -13.98
N THR A 3 -3.58 -47.98 -15.04
CA THR A 3 -4.36 -46.74 -15.18
C THR A 3 -5.78 -46.95 -14.69
N LYS A 4 -6.34 -45.92 -14.05
CA LYS A 4 -7.75 -45.89 -13.66
C LYS A 4 -8.41 -44.69 -14.32
N THR A 5 -9.63 -44.90 -14.81
CA THR A 5 -10.45 -43.82 -15.36
C THR A 5 -11.30 -43.24 -14.24
N ILE A 6 -11.20 -41.93 -14.02
CA ILE A 6 -12.01 -41.18 -13.07
C ILE A 6 -12.90 -40.19 -13.83
N GLY A 7 -14.18 -40.14 -13.48
CA GLY A 7 -15.08 -39.10 -13.97
C GLY A 7 -14.87 -37.84 -13.15
N VAL A 8 -14.71 -36.70 -13.82
CA VAL A 8 -14.65 -35.37 -13.19
C VAL A 8 -15.78 -34.52 -13.73
N ARG A 9 -16.24 -33.55 -12.93
CA ARG A 9 -17.18 -32.54 -13.41
C ARG A 9 -16.50 -31.68 -14.48
N GLU A 10 -17.26 -31.24 -15.47
CA GLU A 10 -16.75 -30.40 -16.57
C GLU A 10 -16.02 -29.15 -16.04
N GLU A 11 -16.60 -28.47 -15.05
CA GLU A 11 -15.99 -27.30 -14.39
C GLU A 11 -14.61 -27.60 -13.77
N VAL A 12 -14.40 -28.84 -13.30
CA VAL A 12 -13.14 -29.27 -12.69
C VAL A 12 -12.14 -29.60 -13.79
N TYR A 13 -12.58 -30.27 -14.85
CA TYR A 13 -11.75 -30.56 -16.01
C TYR A 13 -11.18 -29.27 -16.62
N GLU A 14 -12.02 -28.27 -16.87
CA GLU A 14 -11.59 -26.98 -17.44
C GLU A 14 -10.61 -26.24 -16.52
N ARG A 15 -10.82 -26.29 -15.20
CA ARG A 15 -9.87 -25.72 -14.23
C ARG A 15 -8.52 -26.43 -14.22
N LEU A 16 -8.53 -27.76 -14.34
CA LEU A 16 -7.29 -28.54 -14.45
C LEU A 16 -6.59 -28.23 -15.77
N ARG A 17 -7.33 -28.17 -16.87
CA ARG A 17 -6.82 -27.85 -18.20
C ARG A 17 -6.18 -26.46 -18.27
N ALA A 18 -6.80 -25.45 -17.65
CA ALA A 18 -6.25 -24.09 -17.60
C ALA A 18 -4.94 -23.98 -16.81
N ARG A 19 -4.70 -24.92 -15.88
CA ARG A 19 -3.48 -24.97 -15.07
C ARG A 19 -2.43 -25.92 -15.64
N LYS A 20 -2.77 -26.65 -16.70
CA LYS A 20 -1.92 -27.61 -17.37
C LYS A 20 -0.81 -26.89 -18.14
N ARG A 21 0.45 -27.29 -17.95
CA ARG A 21 1.58 -26.84 -18.77
C ARG A 21 1.59 -27.53 -20.15
N ASP A 22 2.25 -26.92 -21.13
CA ASP A 22 2.25 -27.44 -22.50
C ASP A 22 2.91 -28.82 -22.62
N ASP A 23 3.98 -29.07 -21.85
CA ASP A 23 4.76 -30.31 -21.87
C ASP A 23 4.31 -31.39 -20.87
N GLU A 24 3.26 -31.16 -20.06
CA GLU A 24 2.83 -32.13 -19.02
C GLU A 24 1.59 -32.93 -19.44
N SER A 25 1.44 -34.17 -18.96
CA SER A 25 0.18 -34.93 -19.08
C SER A 25 -0.79 -34.58 -17.96
N PHE A 26 -2.06 -34.99 -18.10
CA PHE A 26 -3.05 -34.83 -17.01
C PHE A 26 -2.66 -35.63 -15.75
N THR A 27 -2.02 -36.78 -15.92
CA THR A 27 -1.51 -37.56 -14.78
C THR A 27 -0.40 -36.79 -14.07
N ASP A 28 0.56 -36.23 -14.82
CA ASP A 28 1.66 -35.45 -14.25
C ASP A 28 1.17 -34.18 -13.54
N LEU A 29 0.12 -33.54 -14.07
CA LEU A 29 -0.55 -32.43 -13.41
C LEU A 29 -1.15 -32.88 -12.07
N ILE A 30 -1.87 -34.00 -12.04
CA ILE A 30 -2.52 -34.49 -10.81
C ILE A 30 -1.47 -34.87 -9.77
N ASP A 31 -0.41 -35.59 -10.18
CA ASP A 31 0.69 -35.97 -9.29
C ASP A 31 1.36 -34.71 -8.71
N ARG A 32 1.68 -33.71 -9.55
CA ARG A 32 2.22 -32.43 -9.10
C ARG A 32 1.30 -31.72 -8.10
N LEU A 33 0.00 -31.71 -8.35
CA LEU A 33 -0.95 -31.05 -7.46
C LEU A 33 -1.10 -31.78 -6.12
N ILE A 34 -0.97 -33.11 -6.12
CA ILE A 34 -0.98 -33.91 -4.91
C ILE A 34 0.31 -33.64 -4.14
N ASP A 35 1.49 -33.76 -4.76
CA ASP A 35 2.79 -33.49 -4.14
C ASP A 35 2.90 -32.05 -3.60
N GLU A 36 2.40 -31.05 -4.34
CA GLU A 36 2.35 -29.65 -3.89
C GLU A 36 1.36 -29.46 -2.73
N SER A 37 0.31 -30.29 -2.64
CA SER A 37 -0.67 -30.25 -1.55
C SER A 37 -0.25 -31.07 -0.32
N GLU A 38 0.74 -31.95 -0.46
CA GLU A 38 1.35 -32.69 0.66
C GLU A 38 2.21 -31.80 1.56
N GLY A 39 2.50 -30.57 1.15
CA GLY A 39 2.86 -29.52 2.09
C GLY A 39 1.64 -29.12 2.91
N ASP A 40 1.22 -29.96 3.86
CA ASP A 40 0.18 -29.55 4.80
C ASP A 40 0.78 -28.38 5.60
N TRP A 41 0.25 -27.18 5.39
CA TRP A 41 0.62 -26.01 6.17
C TRP A 41 0.48 -26.28 7.68
N ARG A 42 -0.28 -27.32 8.07
CA ARG A 42 -0.35 -27.86 9.43
C ARG A 42 0.93 -28.55 9.91
N ASP A 43 1.77 -29.10 9.04
CA ASP A 43 3.06 -29.70 9.41
C ASP A 43 4.04 -28.67 9.98
N GLY A 44 3.84 -27.39 9.67
CA GLY A 44 4.57 -26.28 10.29
C GLY A 44 4.10 -25.94 11.72
N PHE A 45 2.98 -26.47 12.20
CA PHE A 45 2.48 -26.16 13.54
C PHE A 45 3.18 -27.01 14.58
N GLY A 46 3.82 -26.34 15.54
CA GLY A 46 4.56 -27.00 16.61
C GLY A 46 5.92 -27.56 16.17
N SER A 47 6.41 -27.18 14.99
CA SER A 47 7.76 -27.54 14.53
C SER A 47 8.88 -26.78 15.27
N LEU A 48 8.53 -25.66 15.91
CA LEU A 48 9.46 -24.86 16.71
C LEU A 48 9.57 -25.43 18.12
N SER A 49 10.80 -25.51 18.64
CA SER A 49 11.04 -25.72 20.06
C SER A 49 10.47 -24.55 20.88
N THR A 50 10.29 -24.76 22.19
CA THR A 50 9.83 -23.69 23.09
C THR A 50 10.72 -22.46 23.03
N GLU A 51 12.04 -22.64 22.98
CA GLU A 51 13.01 -21.55 22.90
C GLU A 51 12.90 -20.77 21.57
N GLU A 52 12.77 -21.46 20.45
CA GLU A 52 12.56 -20.83 19.14
C GLU A 52 11.21 -20.10 19.06
N ALA A 53 10.16 -20.68 19.65
CA ALA A 53 8.84 -20.06 19.72
C ALA A 53 8.84 -18.80 20.60
N ASP A 54 9.56 -18.81 21.72
CA ASP A 54 9.69 -17.65 22.59
C ASP A 54 10.52 -16.54 21.94
N SER A 55 11.63 -16.89 21.27
CA SER A 55 12.43 -15.94 20.49
C SER A 55 11.60 -15.29 19.36
N LEU A 56 10.81 -16.09 18.63
CA LEU A 56 9.90 -15.58 17.61
C LEU A 56 8.84 -14.64 18.19
N ARG A 57 8.30 -14.97 19.38
CA ARG A 57 7.31 -14.12 20.07
C ARG A 57 7.90 -12.77 20.46
N GLU A 58 9.12 -12.75 20.98
CA GLU A 58 9.83 -11.52 21.34
C GLU A 58 10.10 -10.65 20.10
N ALA A 59 10.61 -11.25 19.02
CA ALA A 59 10.85 -10.54 17.77
C ALA A 59 9.55 -9.97 17.16
N ALA A 60 8.45 -10.71 17.23
CA ALA A 60 7.14 -10.26 16.77
C ALA A 60 6.61 -9.09 17.61
N ALA A 61 6.77 -9.14 18.94
CA ALA A 61 6.38 -8.05 19.84
C ALA A 61 7.17 -6.76 19.54
N ALA A 62 8.51 -6.87 19.42
CA ALA A 62 9.37 -5.73 19.09
C ALA A 62 9.10 -5.18 17.67
N SER A 63 8.70 -6.03 16.73
CA SER A 63 8.28 -5.58 15.39
C SER A 63 6.99 -4.77 15.46
N ARG A 64 6.01 -5.23 16.23
CA ARG A 64 4.72 -4.55 16.39
C ARG A 64 4.86 -3.20 17.08
N GLU A 65 5.64 -3.13 18.14
CA GLU A 65 5.90 -1.88 18.85
C GLU A 65 6.52 -0.81 17.93
N ARG A 66 7.56 -1.17 17.18
CA ARG A 66 8.16 -0.26 16.18
C ARG A 66 7.19 0.15 15.08
N PHE A 67 6.33 -0.76 14.65
CA PHE A 67 5.33 -0.45 13.65
C PHE A 67 4.31 0.57 14.16
N ASP A 68 3.80 0.34 15.37
CA ASP A 68 2.81 1.20 16.05
C ASP A 68 3.40 2.59 16.32
N GLU A 69 4.65 2.68 16.76
CA GLU A 69 5.38 3.94 16.92
C GLU A 69 5.49 4.68 15.57
N SER A 70 5.96 4.01 14.51
CA SER A 70 6.08 4.64 13.20
C SER A 70 4.74 5.07 12.61
N ALA A 71 3.65 4.36 12.93
CA ALA A 71 2.31 4.70 12.50
C ALA A 71 1.81 5.95 13.24
N GLY A 72 2.08 6.05 14.55
CA GLY A 72 1.79 7.23 15.37
C GLY A 72 2.54 8.48 14.90
N ASP A 73 3.83 8.33 14.59
CA ASP A 73 4.65 9.43 14.05
C ASP A 73 4.11 9.95 12.72
N ARG A 74 3.75 9.03 11.81
CA ARG A 74 3.16 9.40 10.52
C ARG A 74 1.80 10.07 10.68
N GLN A 75 0.97 9.59 11.60
CA GLN A 75 -0.32 10.20 11.90
C GLN A 75 -0.14 11.63 12.43
N THR A 76 0.77 11.82 13.39
CA THR A 76 1.09 13.14 13.95
C THR A 76 1.60 14.09 12.86
N ALA A 77 2.54 13.64 12.04
CA ALA A 77 3.05 14.43 10.92
C ALA A 77 1.99 14.74 9.85
N ALA A 78 1.00 13.87 9.64
CA ALA A 78 -0.10 14.12 8.72
C ALA A 78 -1.06 15.20 9.29
N ILE A 79 -1.37 15.14 10.59
CA ILE A 79 -2.20 16.14 11.27
C ILE A 79 -1.52 17.51 11.25
N ASP A 80 -0.22 17.58 11.54
CA ASP A 80 0.53 18.84 11.56
C ASP A 80 0.56 19.51 10.18
N ARG A 81 0.79 18.74 9.10
CA ARG A 81 0.70 19.26 7.73
C ARG A 81 -0.69 19.80 7.39
N LEU A 82 -1.76 19.15 7.86
CA LEU A 82 -3.13 19.59 7.63
C LEU A 82 -3.45 20.87 8.43
N ALA A 83 -2.96 20.97 9.66
CA ALA A 83 -3.12 22.16 10.49
C ALA A 83 -2.37 23.36 9.90
N GLY A 84 -1.14 23.17 9.40
CA GLY A 84 -0.37 24.22 8.72
C GLY A 84 -1.04 24.73 7.43
N SER A 85 -1.73 23.85 6.69
CA SER A 85 -2.46 24.24 5.46
C SER A 85 -3.72 25.07 5.72
N SER A 86 -4.25 25.09 6.95
CA SER A 86 -5.50 25.80 7.29
C SER A 86 -5.26 27.25 7.76
N GLY A 87 -4.00 27.68 7.89
CA GLY A 87 -3.61 29.00 8.39
C GLY A 87 -3.43 30.10 7.34
N ASP A 88 -3.42 29.76 6.04
CA ASP A 88 -3.05 30.67 4.95
C ASP A 88 -4.23 31.13 4.06
N ASP A 89 -5.47 31.15 4.57
CA ASP A 89 -6.66 31.60 3.82
C ASP A 89 -7.34 32.85 4.41
N GLN A 90 -6.56 33.83 4.89
CA GLN A 90 -7.09 35.18 5.21
C GLN A 90 -6.08 36.28 4.85
N SER A 91 -6.08 36.71 3.59
CA SER A 91 -5.74 38.09 3.19
C SER A 91 -5.96 38.25 1.68
N GLY A 92 -7.22 38.19 1.28
CA GLY A 92 -7.64 38.38 -0.11
C GLY A 92 -8.87 39.26 -0.22
N ASP A 93 -8.95 40.36 0.53
CA ASP A 93 -9.93 41.42 0.26
C ASP A 93 -9.54 42.71 1.00
N GLU A 94 -8.84 43.63 0.33
CA GLU A 94 -8.93 45.06 0.63
C GLU A 94 -8.94 45.85 -0.68
N GLY A 95 -10.15 46.01 -1.22
CA GLY A 95 -10.70 47.33 -1.50
C GLY A 95 -9.92 48.26 -2.44
N ARG A 96 -10.39 48.32 -3.68
CA ARG A 96 -10.31 49.51 -4.54
C ARG A 96 -10.45 50.81 -3.72
N THR A 97 -9.48 51.71 -3.86
CA THR A 97 -9.77 53.16 -3.80
C THR A 97 -9.20 53.78 -5.06
N ASP A 98 -10.12 54.10 -5.95
CA ASP A 98 -9.97 55.00 -7.08
C ASP A 98 -10.67 56.28 -6.61
N ASP A 99 -9.92 57.32 -6.25
CA ASP A 99 -10.39 58.72 -6.29
C ASP A 99 -9.28 59.70 -5.88
N GLY A 100 -9.17 60.80 -6.62
CA GLY A 100 -8.46 62.01 -6.17
C GLY A 100 -7.27 62.45 -7.03
N ALA A 101 -7.56 63.03 -8.20
CA ALA A 101 -6.64 63.89 -8.92
C ALA A 101 -6.26 65.12 -8.06
N ASP A 102 -5.00 65.55 -8.13
CA ASP A 102 -4.68 66.98 -8.14
C ASP A 102 -3.39 67.22 -8.90
N THR A 103 -3.55 67.91 -10.02
CA THR A 103 -2.50 68.50 -10.84
C THR A 103 -2.01 69.78 -10.16
N ASP A 104 -0.71 69.91 -9.93
CA ASP A 104 -0.11 71.26 -9.82
C ASP A 104 1.31 71.23 -10.39
N ASP A 105 1.38 71.47 -11.70
CA ASP A 105 2.60 71.76 -12.45
C ASP A 105 2.72 73.29 -12.49
N ALA A 106 3.47 73.84 -11.53
CA ALA A 106 3.72 75.28 -11.39
C ALA A 106 5.18 75.61 -11.72
N ASP A 107 5.35 76.02 -12.98
CA ASP A 107 6.15 77.11 -13.53
C ASP A 107 7.33 77.68 -12.70
N GLY A 108 8.49 77.73 -13.37
CA GLY A 108 9.67 78.47 -12.94
C GLY A 108 10.62 78.72 -14.12
N GLY A 109 10.15 79.46 -15.12
CA GLY A 109 10.93 79.77 -16.32
C GLY A 109 12.08 80.78 -16.20
N ARG A 110 12.69 81.01 -17.38
CA ARG A 110 13.52 82.15 -17.85
C ARG A 110 15.02 82.13 -17.48
N SER A 111 15.96 82.50 -18.35
CA SER A 111 15.90 83.22 -19.62
C SER A 111 17.25 83.17 -20.36
N ALA A 112 17.14 83.31 -21.70
CA ALA A 112 18.04 83.96 -22.67
C ALA A 112 19.43 83.36 -22.96
#